data_AF-A0A9E4TKQ4-F1
#
_entry.id   AF-A0A9E4TKQ4-F1
#
_cell.length_a   1.000
_cell.length_b   1.000
_cell.length_c   1.000
_cell.angle_alpha   90.00
_cell.angle_beta   90.00
_cell.angle_gamma   90.00
#
_symmetry.space_group_name_H-M   'P 1'
#
loop_
_entity.id
_entity.type
_entity.pdbx_description
1 polymer ?
#
loop_
_entity_poly.entity_id
_entity_poly.type
_entity_poly.pdbx_seq_one_letter_code
_entity_poly.pdbx_strand_id
1 'polypeptide(L)'
;MEDEIVRLEEESAAFVAGERENTEFTPFRLKQGVYGQRQADVQMIRVKVPGGIITTEAMDALGDFAEKYAPLGTGHITTRE
;
A
#
# COMPACT_ATOMS: atom_id res chain seq x y z
N MET A 1 5.14 12.16 -9.70
CA MET A 1 3.99 11.34 -9.23
C MET A 1 3.82 10.15 -10.16
N GLU A 2 3.70 10.36 -11.47
CA GLU A 2 3.73 9.28 -12.47
C GLU A 2 5.03 8.44 -12.39
N ASP A 3 6.20 9.09 -12.34
CA ASP A 3 7.49 8.38 -12.19
C ASP A 3 7.57 7.54 -10.91
N GLU A 4 6.87 7.95 -9.85
CA GLU A 4 6.88 7.26 -8.56
C GLU A 4 6.02 6.00 -8.61
N ILE A 5 4.89 6.06 -9.31
CA ILE A 5 4.01 4.91 -9.59
C ILE A 5 4.73 3.91 -10.48
N VAL A 6 5.32 4.35 -11.59
CA VAL A 6 6.09 3.49 -12.52
C VAL A 6 7.21 2.78 -11.77
N ARG A 7 7.98 3.52 -10.95
CA ARG A 7 9.05 2.93 -10.15
C ARG A 7 8.54 1.90 -9.15
N LEU A 8 7.40 2.15 -8.50
CA LEU A 8 6.79 1.17 -7.59
C LEU A 8 6.38 -0.10 -8.33
N GLU A 9 5.83 0.03 -9.53
CA GLU A 9 5.44 -1.11 -10.37
C GLU A 9 6.66 -1.95 -10.78
N GLU A 10 7.71 -1.32 -11.31
CA GLU A 10 8.95 -1.98 -11.73
C GLU A 10 9.64 -2.71 -10.57
N GLU A 11 9.81 -2.05 -9.42
CA GLU A 11 10.46 -2.63 -8.25
C GLU A 11 9.63 -3.78 -7.65
N SER A 12 8.30 -3.68 -7.70
CA SER A 12 7.41 -4.75 -7.23
C SER A 12 7.45 -5.94 -8.18
N ALA A 13 7.46 -5.71 -9.50
CA ALA A 13 7.57 -6.77 -10.50
C ALA A 13 8.91 -7.52 -10.37
N ALA A 14 10.03 -6.81 -10.22
CA ALA A 14 11.34 -7.40 -10.01
C ALA A 14 11.39 -8.24 -8.72
N PHE A 15 10.76 -7.78 -7.62
CA PHE A 15 10.66 -8.55 -6.39
C PHE A 15 9.85 -9.83 -6.57
N VAL A 16 8.68 -9.75 -7.23
CA VAL A 16 7.84 -10.93 -7.51
C VAL A 16 8.55 -11.92 -8.43
N ALA A 17 9.36 -11.44 -9.38
CA ALA A 17 10.18 -12.26 -10.26
C ALA A 17 11.41 -12.90 -9.56
N GLY A 18 11.69 -12.52 -8.31
CA GLY A 18 12.88 -12.96 -7.57
C GLY A 18 14.19 -12.29 -8.01
N GLU A 19 14.10 -11.24 -8.84
CA GLU A 19 15.23 -10.44 -9.30
C GLU A 19 15.64 -9.38 -8.28
N ARG A 20 14.81 -9.13 -7.27
CA ARG A 20 15.12 -8.25 -6.15
C ARG A 20 15.14 -9.00 -4.82
N GLU A 21 16.24 -8.87 -4.09
CA GLU A 21 16.39 -9.43 -2.75
C GLU A 21 15.43 -8.76 -1.75
N ASN A 22 14.89 -9.54 -0.83
CA ASN A 22 13.95 -9.02 0.19
C ASN A 22 14.59 -7.95 1.10
N THR A 23 15.89 -8.08 1.36
CA THR A 23 16.68 -7.11 2.14
C THR A 23 16.76 -5.75 1.46
N GLU A 24 16.70 -5.71 0.13
CA GLU A 24 16.68 -4.48 -0.67
C GLU A 24 15.26 -3.96 -0.91
N PHE A 25 14.30 -4.86 -1.15
CA PHE A 25 12.92 -4.48 -1.42
C PHE A 25 12.18 -3.96 -0.17
N THR A 26 12.49 -4.51 1.01
CA THR A 26 11.86 -4.09 2.28
C THR A 26 12.01 -2.59 2.57
N PRO A 27 13.20 -1.99 2.61
CA PRO A 27 13.32 -0.55 2.86
C PRO A 27 12.69 0.31 1.76
N PHE A 28 12.61 -0.19 0.51
CA PHE A 28 11.93 0.50 -0.58
C PHE A 28 10.41 0.56 -0.35
N ARG A 29 9.75 -0.60 -0.21
CA ARG A 29 8.29 -0.69 -0.10
C ARG A 29 7.73 -0.03 1.17
N LEU A 30 8.52 -0.03 2.26
CA LEU A 30 8.15 0.66 3.51
C LEU A 30 8.00 2.17 3.33
N LYS A 31 8.82 2.80 2.47
CA LYS A 31 8.69 4.24 2.15
C LYS A 31 7.42 4.54 1.36
N GLN A 32 6.91 3.55 0.63
CA GLN A 32 5.67 3.61 -0.14
C GLN A 32 4.42 3.25 0.69
N GLY A 33 4.59 3.05 2.01
CA GLY A 33 3.47 2.70 2.90
C GLY A 33 3.03 1.24 2.79
N VAL A 34 3.84 0.36 2.20
CA VAL A 34 3.53 -1.06 2.02
C VAL A 34 4.29 -1.89 3.07
N TYR A 35 3.57 -2.59 3.92
CA TYR A 35 4.12 -3.35 5.04
C TYR A 35 3.82 -4.84 4.93
N GLY A 36 4.82 -5.68 5.17
CA GLY A 36 4.61 -7.12 5.33
C GLY A 36 3.74 -7.42 6.56
N GLN A 37 2.85 -8.40 6.43
CA GLN A 37 2.16 -8.98 7.58
C GLN A 37 2.78 -10.33 7.97
N ARG A 38 2.36 -10.86 9.12
CA ARG A 38 2.76 -12.22 9.53
C ARG A 38 2.03 -13.29 8.72
N GLN A 39 0.84 -12.99 8.20
CA GLN A 39 0.18 -13.87 7.23
C GLN A 39 0.99 -13.85 5.92
N ALA A 40 1.14 -15.03 5.31
CA ALA A 40 1.77 -15.14 4.01
C ALA A 40 0.97 -14.39 2.95
N ASP A 41 1.67 -13.89 1.94
CA ASP A 41 1.09 -13.35 0.69
C ASP A 41 0.16 -12.14 0.83
N VAL A 42 0.09 -11.51 2.00
CA VAL A 42 -0.67 -10.26 2.21
C VAL A 42 0.21 -9.11 2.69
N GLN A 43 -0.18 -7.91 2.28
CA GLN A 43 0.50 -6.67 2.64
C GLN A 43 -0.52 -5.72 3.29
N MET A 44 -0.07 -4.93 4.27
CA MET A 44 -0.84 -3.79 4.77
C MET A 44 -0.42 -2.55 3.98
N ILE A 45 -1.40 -1.80 3.47
CA ILE A 45 -1.18 -0.52 2.78
C ILE A 45 -1.64 0.59 3.72
N ARG A 46 -0.73 1.51 4.03
CA ARG A 46 -1.02 2.71 4.81
C ARG A 46 -1.16 3.91 3.89
N VAL A 47 -2.37 4.45 3.81
CA VAL A 47 -2.66 5.66 3.03
C VAL A 47 -2.31 6.91 3.86
N LYS A 48 -1.71 7.91 3.22
CA LYS A 48 -1.41 9.20 3.83
C LYS A 48 -2.61 10.14 3.65
N VAL A 49 -3.17 10.63 4.75
CA VAL A 49 -4.28 11.61 4.75
C VAL A 49 -3.82 12.85 5.52
N PRO A 50 -3.28 13.90 4.87
CA PRO A 50 -2.72 15.05 5.56
C PRO A 50 -3.73 15.74 6.48
N GLY A 51 -3.47 15.73 7.79
CA GLY A 51 -4.32 16.38 8.79
C GLY A 51 -5.66 15.68 8.99
N GLY A 52 -5.81 14.44 8.50
CA GLY A 52 -7.05 13.67 8.59
C GLY A 52 -8.22 14.23 7.77
N ILE A 53 -7.96 15.18 6.86
CA ILE A 53 -9.00 15.79 6.03
C ILE A 53 -9.14 14.98 4.74
N ILE A 54 -10.34 14.45 4.51
CA ILE A 54 -10.70 13.68 3.33
C ILE A 54 -12.00 14.21 2.72
N THR A 55 -12.12 14.20 1.40
CA THR A 55 -13.38 14.51 0.71
C THR A 55 -14.29 13.30 0.69
N THR A 56 -15.57 13.50 0.41
CA THR A 56 -16.55 12.42 0.21
C THR A 56 -16.12 11.45 -0.89
N GLU A 57 -15.63 11.98 -2.01
CA GLU A 57 -15.22 11.19 -3.17
C GLU A 57 -13.97 10.35 -2.87
N ALA A 58 -13.02 10.90 -2.10
CA ALA A 58 -11.84 10.16 -1.69
C ALA A 58 -12.18 9.06 -0.67
N MET A 59 -13.19 9.29 0.19
CA MET A 59 -13.68 8.26 1.10
C MET A 59 -14.37 7.11 0.35
N ASP A 60 -15.19 7.43 -0.64
CA ASP A 60 -15.82 6.42 -1.52
C ASP A 60 -14.75 5.60 -2.25
N ALA A 61 -13.72 6.24 -2.79
CA ALA A 61 -12.60 5.56 -3.44
C ALA A 61 -11.83 4.62 -2.49
N LEU A 62 -11.68 4.96 -1.22
CA LEU A 62 -11.10 4.06 -0.21
C LEU A 62 -12.01 2.86 0.07
N GLY A 63 -13.33 3.06 0.03
CA GLY A 63 -14.33 1.99 0.13
C GLY A 63 -14.21 1.00 -1.02
N ASP A 64 -14.23 1.50 -2.26
CA ASP A 64 -14.06 0.69 -3.47
C ASP A 64 -12.74 -0.09 -3.45
N PHE A 65 -11.66 0.56 -2.98
CA PHE A 65 -10.35 -0.08 -2.85
C PHE A 65 -10.38 -1.22 -1.81
N ALA A 66 -11.00 -1.01 -0.65
CA ALA A 66 -11.11 -2.02 0.39
C ALA A 66 -11.96 -3.22 -0.07
N GLU A 67 -13.09 -2.98 -0.73
CA GLU A 67 -13.94 -4.05 -1.27
C GLU A 67 -13.20 -4.89 -2.32
N LYS A 68 -12.41 -4.25 -3.18
CA LYS A 68 -11.71 -4.95 -4.26
C LYS A 68 -10.44 -5.68 -3.83
N TYR A 69 -9.69 -5.13 -2.87
CA TYR A 69 -8.33 -5.59 -2.58
C TYR A 69 -8.11 -6.05 -1.13
N ALA A 70 -8.95 -5.67 -0.17
CA ALA A 70 -8.80 -6.13 1.21
C ALA A 70 -9.55 -7.46 1.41
N PRO A 71 -8.91 -8.53 1.89
CA PRO A 71 -9.56 -9.84 2.06
C PRO A 71 -10.80 -9.83 2.96
N LEU A 72 -10.88 -8.86 3.87
CA LEU A 72 -11.99 -8.71 4.82
C LEU A 72 -13.00 -7.62 4.40
N GLY A 73 -12.77 -6.91 3.28
CA GLY A 73 -13.57 -5.76 2.87
C GLY A 73 -13.53 -4.61 3.87
N THR A 74 -12.45 -4.49 4.66
CA THR A 74 -12.34 -3.48 5.73
C THR A 74 -11.06 -2.66 5.65
N GLY A 75 -11.18 -1.39 6.02
CA GLY A 75 -10.08 -0.47 6.31
C GLY A 75 -10.09 -0.07 7.79
N HIS A 76 -8.91 0.27 8.33
CA HIS A 76 -8.76 0.69 9.72
C HIS A 76 -8.22 2.11 9.79
N ILE A 77 -8.88 2.97 10.56
CA ILE A 77 -8.40 4.32 10.87
C ILE A 77 -7.27 4.20 11.91
N THR A 78 -6.17 4.90 11.70
CA THR A 78 -5.02 4.82 12.61
C THR A 78 -5.07 5.90 13.68
N THR A 79 -4.23 5.80 14.71
CA THR A 79 -4.12 6.85 15.74
C THR A 79 -3.39 8.10 15.26
N ARG A 80 -2.89 8.12 14.01
CA ARG A 80 -2.16 9.23 13.40
C ARG A 80 -2.92 9.81 12.20
N GLU A 81 -4.24 9.82 12.32
CA GLU A 81 -5.19 9.93 11.20
C GLU A 81 -5.36 8.57 10.49
#